data_AF-A0A2D8JF60-F1
#
_entry.id   AF-A0A2D8JF60-F1
#
_cell.length_a   1.000
_cell.length_b   1.000
_cell.length_c   1.000
_cell.angle_alpha   90.00
_cell.angle_beta   90.00
_cell.angle_gamma   90.00
#
_symmetry.space_group_name_H-M   'P 1'
#
loop_
_entity.id
_entity.type
_entity.pdbx_description
1 polymer ?
#
loop_
_entity_poly.entity_id
_entity_poly.type
_entity_poly.pdbx_seq_one_letter_code
_entity_poly.pdbx_strand_id
1 'polypeptide(L)'
;TAKDDETMRRTVILFPTFQLFLIPVFLIGFSGVLFPGSPSSSDFILPFMILETDLPAVVVGLFCAGALSASMSTGDALLHASASVVVEDGVQQFVDLSERAQRRLMQGIVLLTGAIAYVFAQDPDSSLVLLLASAYGVICQFAPTVIAALYWKRATTKGVIAGLIAGTITAFFFWQNPELKPYEMHEGILGLIVHIPTLVGISLVTSAQEAEHLEKFFD
;
A
#
# COMPACT_ATOMS: atom_id res chain seq x y z
N THR A 1 9.04 -7.18 17.04
CA THR A 1 7.77 -7.14 17.79
C THR A 1 7.97 -6.36 19.09
N ALA A 2 6.99 -5.54 19.49
CA ALA A 2 7.08 -4.70 20.70
C ALA A 2 7.13 -5.57 21.96
N LYS A 3 7.83 -5.08 23.00
CA LYS A 3 8.02 -5.82 24.27
C LYS A 3 6.81 -5.76 25.20
N ASP A 4 5.98 -4.73 25.07
CA ASP A 4 4.80 -4.49 25.91
C ASP A 4 3.76 -3.62 25.18
N ASP A 5 2.52 -3.65 25.69
CA ASP A 5 1.38 -2.90 25.14
C ASP A 5 1.57 -1.38 25.25
N GLU A 6 2.29 -0.91 26.25
CA GLU A 6 2.57 0.52 26.43
C GLU A 6 3.46 1.05 25.31
N THR A 7 4.48 0.28 24.92
CA THR A 7 5.38 0.55 23.80
C THR A 7 4.59 0.59 22.51
N MET A 8 3.68 -0.38 22.31
CA MET A 8 2.80 -0.38 21.14
C MET A 8 1.91 0.89 21.09
N ARG A 9 1.28 1.27 22.21
CA ARG A 9 0.48 2.52 22.29
C ARG A 9 1.33 3.77 22.04
N ARG A 10 2.53 3.84 22.61
CA ARG A 10 3.46 4.95 22.39
C ARG A 10 3.86 5.06 20.92
N THR A 11 4.13 3.94 20.24
CA THR A 11 4.39 3.93 18.80
C THR A 11 3.22 4.50 18.01
N VAL A 12 1.98 4.12 18.33
CA VAL A 12 0.79 4.65 17.65
C VAL A 12 0.59 6.15 17.92
N ILE A 13 0.75 6.60 19.17
CA ILE A 13 0.61 8.01 19.54
C ILE A 13 1.71 8.88 18.89
N LEU A 14 2.92 8.35 18.75
CA LEU A 14 4.04 9.04 18.13
C LEU A 14 4.01 8.97 16.60
N PHE A 15 3.21 8.09 16.00
CA PHE A 15 3.14 7.95 14.54
C PHE A 15 2.87 9.27 13.79
N PRO A 16 1.96 10.17 14.25
CA PRO A 16 1.76 11.47 13.59
C PRO A 16 2.99 12.38 13.63
N THR A 17 3.92 12.20 14.58
CA THR A 17 5.15 13.01 14.63
C THR A 17 6.08 12.71 13.45
N PHE A 18 5.98 11.52 12.84
CA PHE A 18 6.66 11.20 11.58
C PHE A 18 6.22 12.11 10.44
N GLN A 19 4.97 12.58 10.44
CA GLN A 19 4.44 13.48 9.42
C GLN A 19 5.17 14.84 9.40
N LEU A 20 5.75 15.27 10.53
CA LEU A 20 6.53 16.50 10.60
C LEU A 20 7.79 16.44 9.72
N PHE A 21 8.35 15.25 9.50
CA PHE A 21 9.49 15.06 8.60
C PHE A 21 9.14 15.20 7.11
N LEU A 22 7.85 15.20 6.75
CA LEU A 22 7.43 15.49 5.38
C LEU A 22 7.51 16.99 5.06
N ILE A 23 7.40 17.87 6.06
CA ILE A 23 7.40 19.32 5.83
C ILE A 23 8.71 19.78 5.13
N PRO A 24 9.92 19.39 5.60
CA PRO A 24 11.15 19.69 4.86
C PRO A 24 11.17 19.12 3.45
N VAL A 25 10.68 17.89 3.24
CA VAL A 25 10.65 17.24 1.91
C VAL A 25 9.80 18.05 0.93
N PHE A 26 8.64 18.54 1.37
CA PHE A 26 7.80 19.42 0.56
C PHE A 26 8.53 20.72 0.19
N LEU A 27 9.21 21.36 1.14
CA LEU A 27 9.95 22.60 0.88
C LEU A 27 11.10 22.39 -0.12
N ILE A 28 11.81 21.26 -0.03
CA ILE A 28 12.87 20.91 -1.00
C ILE A 28 12.27 20.65 -2.39
N GLY A 29 11.09 20.02 -2.47
CA GLY A 29 10.39 19.86 -3.75
C GLY A 29 10.02 21.20 -4.41
N PHE A 30 9.48 22.14 -3.62
CA PHE A 30 9.12 23.47 -4.12
C PHE A 30 10.32 24.32 -4.54
N SER A 31 11.48 24.16 -3.89
CA SER A 31 12.67 24.93 -4.27
C SER A 31 13.22 24.56 -5.64
N GLY A 32 12.77 23.44 -6.24
CA GLY A 32 13.06 23.09 -7.64
C GLY A 32 12.65 24.16 -8.66
N VAL A 33 11.66 25.01 -8.35
CA VAL A 33 11.23 26.14 -9.21
C VAL A 33 12.36 27.16 -9.42
N LEU A 34 13.36 27.20 -8.54
CA LEU A 34 14.49 28.13 -8.63
C LEU A 34 15.55 27.70 -9.66
N PHE A 35 15.50 26.47 -10.16
CA PHE A 35 16.51 25.94 -11.09
C PHE A 35 16.10 26.18 -12.55
N PRO A 36 17.01 26.71 -13.40
CA PRO A 36 16.75 26.88 -14.82
C PRO A 36 16.79 25.52 -15.53
N GLY A 37 15.67 25.12 -16.13
CA GLY A 37 15.51 23.82 -16.77
C GLY A 37 14.68 22.88 -15.90
N SER A 38 13.64 22.30 -16.48
CA SER A 38 12.79 21.31 -15.80
C SER A 38 13.18 19.91 -16.27
N PRO A 39 13.38 18.94 -15.36
CA PRO A 39 13.50 17.54 -15.77
C PRO A 39 12.24 17.08 -16.50
N SER A 40 12.37 16.01 -17.30
CA SER A 40 11.26 15.44 -18.07
C SER A 40 10.10 14.93 -17.20
N SER A 41 10.38 14.55 -15.95
CA SER A 41 9.36 14.17 -14.97
C SER A 41 9.62 14.81 -13.61
N SER A 42 8.55 14.98 -12.83
CA SER A 42 8.61 15.52 -11.47
C SER A 42 9.47 14.70 -10.51
N ASP A 43 9.62 13.40 -10.79
CA ASP A 43 10.30 12.45 -9.91
C ASP A 43 11.82 12.69 -9.90
N PHE A 44 12.36 13.34 -10.94
CA PHE A 44 13.79 13.66 -11.06
C PHE A 44 14.16 15.05 -10.53
N ILE A 45 13.23 15.83 -9.98
CA ILE A 45 13.50 17.19 -9.48
C ILE A 45 14.62 17.19 -8.42
N LEU A 46 14.52 16.31 -7.41
CA LEU A 46 15.51 16.26 -6.33
C LEU A 46 16.91 15.83 -6.81
N PRO A 47 17.07 14.73 -7.59
CA PRO A 47 18.35 14.40 -8.21
C PRO A 47 18.91 15.53 -9.08
N PHE A 48 18.06 16.17 -9.89
CA PHE A 48 18.46 17.27 -10.77
C PHE A 48 19.04 18.44 -9.98
N MET A 49 18.34 18.92 -8.95
CA MET A 49 18.81 20.02 -8.11
C MET A 49 20.17 19.75 -7.49
N ILE A 50 20.41 18.53 -7.00
CA ILE A 50 21.67 18.16 -6.33
C ILE A 50 22.84 18.13 -7.30
N LEU A 51 22.61 17.72 -8.55
CA LEU A 51 23.62 17.72 -9.60
C LEU A 51 23.94 19.13 -10.11
N GLU A 52 22.96 20.04 -10.13
CA GLU A 52 23.11 21.42 -10.63
C GLU A 52 23.63 22.41 -9.56
N THR A 53 23.68 22.04 -8.28
CA THR A 53 24.08 22.95 -7.18
C THR A 53 25.61 23.01 -6.94
N ASP A 54 26.44 22.45 -7.84
CA ASP A 54 27.91 22.42 -7.72
C ASP A 54 28.41 21.96 -6.33
N LEU A 55 27.69 21.01 -5.71
CA LEU A 55 28.02 20.50 -4.38
C LEU A 55 29.31 19.66 -4.41
N PRO A 56 30.07 19.60 -3.29
CA PRO A 56 31.23 18.71 -3.20
C PRO A 56 30.83 17.26 -3.51
N ALA A 57 31.65 16.55 -4.27
CA ALA A 57 31.36 15.18 -4.71
C ALA A 57 31.03 14.22 -3.54
N VAL A 58 31.62 14.45 -2.36
CA VAL A 58 31.34 13.68 -1.14
C VAL A 58 29.89 13.85 -0.68
N VAL A 59 29.34 15.07 -0.78
CA VAL A 59 27.96 15.38 -0.38
C VAL A 59 26.98 14.73 -1.34
N VAL A 60 27.22 14.84 -2.66
CA VAL A 60 26.41 14.18 -3.69
C VAL A 60 26.44 12.67 -3.51
N GLY A 61 27.62 12.09 -3.29
CA GLY A 61 27.78 10.65 -3.03
C GLY A 61 27.02 10.18 -1.78
N LEU A 62 27.07 10.95 -0.69
CA LEU A 62 26.33 10.64 0.54
C LEU A 62 24.81 10.72 0.34
N PHE A 63 24.33 11.71 -0.42
CA PHE A 63 22.93 11.82 -0.79
C PHE A 63 22.46 10.58 -1.58
N CYS A 64 23.18 10.23 -2.64
CA CYS A 64 22.85 9.07 -3.47
C CYS A 64 22.86 7.77 -2.64
N ALA A 65 23.87 7.59 -1.78
CA ALA A 65 23.94 6.45 -0.88
C ALA A 65 22.77 6.41 0.12
N GLY A 66 22.37 7.56 0.67
CA GLY A 66 21.22 7.69 1.57
C GLY A 66 19.90 7.37 0.87
N ALA A 67 19.68 7.91 -0.34
CA ALA A 67 18.48 7.65 -1.13
C ALA A 67 18.36 6.16 -1.50
N LEU A 68 19.46 5.54 -1.93
CA LEU A 68 19.51 4.09 -2.21
C LEU A 68 19.27 3.27 -0.95
N SER A 69 19.91 3.61 0.17
CA SER A 69 19.72 2.92 1.45
C SER A 69 18.27 3.00 1.93
N ALA A 70 17.63 4.17 1.80
CA ALA A 70 16.23 4.34 2.17
C ALA A 70 15.32 3.47 1.30
N SER A 71 15.48 3.52 -0.02
CA SER A 71 14.72 2.71 -0.98
C SER A 71 14.90 1.20 -0.74
N MET A 72 16.13 0.74 -0.48
CA MET A 72 16.41 -0.67 -0.18
C MET A 72 15.74 -1.12 1.12
N SER A 73 15.74 -0.30 2.17
CA SER A 73 15.11 -0.66 3.45
C SER A 73 13.58 -0.80 3.34
N THR A 74 12.93 0.07 2.57
CA THR A 74 11.48 -0.03 2.29
C THR A 74 11.19 -1.21 1.37
N GLY A 75 11.98 -1.38 0.31
CA GLY A 75 11.82 -2.47 -0.65
C GLY A 75 11.94 -3.85 0.00
N ASP A 76 12.96 -4.04 0.84
CA ASP A 76 13.17 -5.27 1.62
C ASP A 76 11.96 -5.60 2.49
N ALA A 77 11.47 -4.62 3.26
CA ALA A 77 10.30 -4.80 4.12
C ALA A 77 9.03 -5.17 3.33
N LEU A 78 8.79 -4.53 2.18
CA LEU A 78 7.62 -4.81 1.34
C LEU A 78 7.70 -6.19 0.67
N LEU A 79 8.86 -6.55 0.11
CA LEU A 79 9.07 -7.86 -0.51
C LEU A 79 8.93 -8.98 0.52
N HIS A 80 9.56 -8.83 1.68
CA HIS A 80 9.44 -9.81 2.76
C HIS A 80 8.03 -9.91 3.31
N ALA A 81 7.36 -8.79 3.59
CA ALA A 81 5.98 -8.80 4.06
C ALA A 81 5.03 -9.49 3.06
N SER A 82 5.19 -9.20 1.76
CA SER A 82 4.39 -9.85 0.71
C SER A 82 4.59 -11.36 0.69
N ALA A 83 5.83 -11.82 0.83
CA ALA A 83 6.17 -13.25 0.86
C ALA A 83 5.62 -13.94 2.11
N SER A 84 5.74 -13.31 3.27
CA SER A 84 5.19 -13.84 4.52
C SER A 84 3.67 -13.98 4.44
N VAL A 85 2.94 -12.95 4.00
CA VAL A 85 1.47 -13.01 3.88
C VAL A 85 1.04 -14.13 2.93
N VAL A 86 1.69 -14.27 1.76
CA VAL A 86 1.34 -15.34 0.81
C VAL A 86 1.59 -16.73 1.40
N VAL A 87 2.67 -16.91 2.17
CA VAL A 87 3.03 -18.23 2.71
C VAL A 87 2.26 -18.57 3.97
N GLU A 88 2.22 -17.67 4.95
CA GLU A 88 1.65 -17.89 6.28
C GLU A 88 0.12 -17.80 6.26
N ASP A 89 -0.43 -16.77 5.62
CA ASP A 89 -1.89 -16.56 5.55
C ASP A 89 -2.52 -17.26 4.34
N GLY A 90 -1.75 -17.44 3.26
CA GLY A 90 -2.22 -18.07 2.04
C GLY A 90 -2.02 -19.59 2.02
N VAL A 91 -0.78 -20.07 2.09
CA VAL A 91 -0.47 -21.49 1.87
C VAL A 91 -0.62 -22.33 3.13
N GLN A 92 -0.11 -21.85 4.26
CA GLN A 92 -0.10 -22.62 5.52
C GLN A 92 -1.49 -22.85 6.10
N GLN A 93 -2.48 -22.03 5.75
CA GLN A 93 -3.88 -22.26 6.12
C GLN A 93 -4.48 -23.53 5.47
N PHE A 94 -3.90 -24.02 4.37
CA PHE A 94 -4.41 -25.19 3.64
C PHE A 94 -3.42 -26.35 3.56
N VAL A 95 -2.12 -26.10 3.72
CA VAL A 95 -1.04 -27.09 3.59
C VAL A 95 -0.04 -26.92 4.72
N ASP A 96 0.21 -28.00 5.46
CA ASP A 96 1.27 -28.00 6.47
C ASP A 96 2.66 -28.07 5.82
N LEU A 97 3.48 -27.05 6.06
CA LEU A 97 4.80 -26.89 5.47
C LEU A 97 5.88 -27.02 6.55
N SER A 98 6.87 -27.88 6.32
CA SER A 98 8.09 -27.87 7.14
C SER A 98 8.79 -26.50 7.08
N GLU A 99 9.50 -26.11 8.14
CA GLU A 99 10.24 -24.82 8.20
C GLU A 99 11.15 -24.60 6.98
N ARG A 100 11.81 -25.67 6.51
CA ARG A 100 12.69 -25.61 5.33
C ARG A 100 11.92 -25.32 4.04
N ALA A 101 10.72 -25.91 3.89
CA ALA A 101 9.86 -25.68 2.74
C ALA A 101 9.28 -24.27 2.77
N GLN A 102 8.79 -23.82 3.93
CA GLN A 102 8.29 -22.46 4.15
C GLN A 102 9.35 -21.41 3.77
N ARG A 103 10.58 -21.55 4.30
CA ARG A 103 11.68 -20.62 3.98
C ARG A 103 12.01 -20.58 2.48
N ARG A 104 12.09 -21.73 1.82
CA ARG A 104 12.37 -21.79 0.38
C ARG A 104 11.26 -21.14 -0.44
N LEU A 105 10.00 -21.36 -0.05
CA LEU A 105 8.86 -20.77 -0.71
C LEU A 105 8.87 -19.24 -0.56
N MET A 106 9.11 -18.72 0.65
CA MET A 106 9.27 -17.28 0.88
C MET A 106 10.39 -16.68 0.03
N GLN A 107 11.57 -17.32 -0.01
CA GLN A 107 12.68 -16.88 -0.86
C GLN A 107 12.31 -16.87 -2.35
N GLY A 108 11.58 -17.87 -2.82
CA GLY A 108 11.07 -17.92 -4.19
C GLY A 108 10.08 -16.79 -4.49
N ILE A 109 9.18 -16.49 -3.56
CA ILE A 109 8.20 -15.39 -3.72
C ILE A 109 8.91 -14.04 -3.74
N VAL A 110 9.88 -13.80 -2.84
CA VAL A 110 10.70 -12.56 -2.85
C VAL A 110 11.40 -12.37 -4.20
N LEU A 111 12.00 -13.43 -4.76
CA LEU A 111 12.64 -13.35 -6.08
C LEU A 111 11.62 -13.09 -7.19
N LEU A 112 10.45 -13.72 -7.13
CA LEU A 112 9.38 -13.54 -8.11
C LEU A 112 8.83 -12.10 -8.07
N THR A 113 8.47 -11.60 -6.90
CA THR A 113 7.92 -10.24 -6.74
C THR A 113 8.97 -9.18 -7.05
N GLY A 114 10.23 -9.41 -6.68
CA GLY A 114 11.35 -8.55 -7.08
C GLY A 114 11.58 -8.50 -8.59
N ALA A 115 11.47 -9.64 -9.29
CA ALA A 115 11.57 -9.69 -10.74
C ALA A 115 10.41 -8.95 -11.42
N ILE A 116 9.18 -9.11 -10.92
CA ILE A 116 8.02 -8.36 -11.41
C ILE A 116 8.21 -6.85 -11.19
N ALA A 117 8.65 -6.45 -9.99
CA ALA A 117 8.93 -5.05 -9.68
C ALA A 117 10.01 -4.46 -10.60
N TYR A 118 11.05 -5.23 -10.92
CA TYR A 118 12.08 -4.81 -11.88
C TYR A 118 11.52 -4.56 -13.29
N VAL A 119 10.58 -5.40 -13.75
CA VAL A 119 9.90 -5.21 -15.05
C VAL A 119 9.11 -3.89 -15.04
N PHE A 120 8.34 -3.62 -13.99
CA PHE A 120 7.63 -2.33 -13.86
C PHE A 120 8.58 -1.14 -13.76
N ALA A 121 9.74 -1.30 -13.14
CA ALA A 121 10.75 -0.25 -13.02
C ALA A 121 11.43 0.12 -14.35
N GLN A 122 11.25 -0.65 -15.42
CA GLN A 122 11.78 -0.33 -16.75
C GLN A 122 10.93 0.70 -17.50
N ASP A 123 9.71 1.02 -17.05
CA ASP A 123 8.84 2.01 -17.68
C ASP A 123 9.22 3.44 -17.25
N PRO A 124 9.84 4.25 -18.14
CA PRO A 124 10.32 5.59 -17.80
C PRO A 124 9.21 6.65 -17.76
N ASP A 125 8.03 6.36 -18.32
CA ASP A 125 6.95 7.33 -18.50
C ASP A 125 5.97 7.35 -17.32
N SER A 126 6.00 6.30 -16.49
CA SER A 126 5.15 6.17 -15.32
C SER A 126 5.65 7.02 -14.14
N SER A 127 4.88 8.04 -13.75
CA SER A 127 5.16 8.79 -12.52
C SER A 127 5.04 7.90 -11.29
N LEU A 128 6.04 7.93 -10.41
CA LEU A 128 6.07 7.17 -9.16
C LEU A 128 4.86 7.50 -8.27
N VAL A 129 4.45 8.77 -8.22
CA VAL A 129 3.30 9.21 -7.42
C VAL A 129 1.99 8.65 -7.99
N LEU A 130 1.83 8.64 -9.31
CA LEU A 130 0.63 8.12 -9.96
C LEU A 130 0.55 6.59 -9.85
N LEU A 131 1.69 5.91 -10.02
CA LEU A 131 1.80 4.46 -9.82
C LEU A 131 1.45 4.07 -8.38
N LEU A 132 1.93 4.84 -7.40
CA LEU A 132 1.58 4.63 -6.00
C LEU A 132 0.09 4.89 -5.75
N ALA A 133 -0.45 6.00 -6.25
CA ALA A 133 -1.86 6.35 -6.08
C ALA A 133 -2.79 5.25 -6.63
N SER A 134 -2.52 4.79 -7.85
CA SER A 134 -3.29 3.71 -8.50
C SER A 134 -3.21 2.39 -7.72
N ALA A 135 -2.02 1.99 -7.23
CA ALA A 135 -1.89 0.81 -6.37
C ALA A 135 -2.73 0.93 -5.09
N TYR A 136 -2.74 2.11 -4.46
CA TYR A 136 -3.56 2.38 -3.28
C TYR A 136 -5.07 2.43 -3.58
N GLY A 137 -5.48 2.56 -4.84
CA GLY A 137 -6.88 2.48 -5.25
C GLY A 137 -7.53 1.12 -4.96
N VAL A 138 -6.75 0.04 -5.02
CA VAL A 138 -7.20 -1.31 -4.63
C VAL A 138 -7.01 -1.53 -3.13
N ILE A 139 -5.88 -1.09 -2.56
CA ILE A 139 -5.59 -1.27 -1.13
C ILE A 139 -6.66 -0.60 -0.25
N CYS A 140 -7.19 0.56 -0.66
CA CYS A 140 -8.21 1.25 0.12
C CYS A 140 -9.52 0.46 0.26
N GLN A 141 -9.78 -0.51 -0.62
CA GLN A 141 -10.97 -1.38 -0.54
C GLN A 141 -10.95 -2.27 0.70
N PHE A 142 -9.80 -2.53 1.32
CA PHE A 142 -9.74 -3.28 2.56
C PHE A 142 -10.26 -2.48 3.78
N ALA A 143 -10.27 -1.14 3.72
CA ALA A 143 -10.66 -0.32 4.86
C ALA A 143 -12.12 -0.53 5.31
N PRO A 144 -13.15 -0.47 4.41
CA PRO A 144 -14.53 -0.78 4.81
C PRO A 144 -14.69 -2.20 5.36
N THR A 145 -13.95 -3.15 4.80
CA THR A 145 -13.99 -4.55 5.25
C THR A 145 -13.48 -4.70 6.68
N VAL A 146 -12.33 -4.11 7.00
CA VAL A 146 -11.75 -4.15 8.35
C VAL A 146 -12.65 -3.41 9.35
N ILE A 147 -13.16 -2.23 8.97
CA ILE A 147 -14.08 -1.47 9.83
C ILE A 147 -15.36 -2.26 10.10
N ALA A 148 -15.95 -2.87 9.07
CA ALA A 148 -17.14 -3.70 9.23
C ALA A 148 -16.88 -4.92 10.11
N ALA A 149 -15.74 -5.59 9.93
CA ALA A 149 -15.37 -6.76 10.73
C ALA A 149 -15.17 -6.43 12.21
N LEU A 150 -14.64 -5.23 12.54
CA LEU A 150 -14.35 -4.84 13.92
C LEU A 150 -15.54 -4.18 14.65
N TYR A 151 -16.42 -3.48 13.92
CA TYR A 151 -17.45 -2.64 14.55
C TYR A 151 -18.88 -2.98 14.17
N TRP A 152 -19.09 -3.79 13.12
CA TRP A 152 -20.44 -4.10 12.65
C TRP A 152 -20.78 -5.58 12.83
N LYS A 153 -21.45 -5.91 13.95
CA LYS A 153 -21.90 -7.28 14.29
C LYS A 153 -22.73 -7.97 13.20
N ARG A 154 -23.33 -7.21 12.28
CA ARG A 154 -24.15 -7.73 11.16
C ARG A 154 -23.35 -8.04 9.90
N ALA A 155 -22.07 -7.67 9.83
CA ALA A 155 -21.19 -7.99 8.71
C ALA A 155 -21.13 -9.51 8.48
N THR A 156 -21.18 -9.93 7.22
CA THR A 156 -21.12 -11.35 6.86
C THR A 156 -19.93 -11.61 5.95
N THR A 157 -19.35 -12.81 5.99
CA THR A 157 -18.29 -13.23 5.07
C THR A 157 -18.68 -13.02 3.61
N LYS A 158 -19.94 -13.33 3.24
CA LYS A 158 -20.44 -13.15 1.88
C LYS A 158 -20.51 -11.68 1.48
N GLY A 159 -21.00 -10.82 2.38
CA GLY A 159 -21.07 -9.38 2.11
C GLY A 159 -19.69 -8.73 2.01
N VAL A 160 -18.76 -9.11 2.90
CA VAL A 160 -17.37 -8.65 2.86
C VAL A 160 -16.70 -9.05 1.55
N ILE A 161 -16.73 -10.33 1.17
CA ILE A 161 -16.10 -10.82 -0.07
C ILE A 161 -16.73 -10.14 -1.29
N ALA A 162 -18.06 -10.06 -1.35
CA ALA A 162 -18.74 -9.45 -2.47
C ALA A 162 -18.48 -7.94 -2.60
N GLY A 163 -18.44 -7.22 -1.47
CA GLY A 163 -18.07 -5.80 -1.44
C GLY A 163 -16.65 -5.57 -1.92
N LEU A 164 -15.69 -6.37 -1.42
CA LEU A 164 -14.29 -6.30 -1.80
C LEU A 164 -14.08 -6.58 -3.30
N ILE A 165 -14.72 -7.63 -3.83
CA ILE A 165 -14.66 -7.96 -5.26
C ILE A 165 -15.29 -6.84 -6.09
N ALA A 166 -16.49 -6.39 -5.74
CA ALA A 166 -17.20 -5.35 -6.49
C ALA A 166 -16.44 -4.02 -6.51
N GLY A 167 -15.92 -3.58 -5.36
CA GLY A 167 -15.12 -2.37 -5.25
C GLY A 167 -13.80 -2.45 -6.03
N THR A 168 -13.11 -3.58 -5.92
CA THR A 168 -11.82 -3.80 -6.62
C THR A 168 -12.01 -3.84 -8.14
N ILE A 169 -13.01 -4.56 -8.63
CA ILE A 169 -13.33 -4.60 -10.07
C ILE A 169 -13.71 -3.22 -10.57
N THR A 170 -14.50 -2.47 -9.80
CA THR A 170 -14.91 -1.10 -10.16
C THR A 170 -13.70 -0.16 -10.25
N ALA A 171 -12.80 -0.19 -9.25
CA ALA A 171 -11.58 0.60 -9.27
C ALA A 171 -10.68 0.24 -10.46
N PHE A 172 -10.47 -1.06 -10.71
CA PHE A 172 -9.67 -1.53 -11.84
C PHE A 172 -10.29 -1.15 -13.20
N PHE A 173 -11.62 -1.24 -13.32
CA PHE A 173 -12.34 -0.87 -14.53
C PHE A 173 -12.14 0.61 -14.89
N PHE A 174 -12.27 1.52 -13.91
CA PHE A 174 -12.07 2.95 -14.12
C PHE A 174 -10.60 3.35 -14.27
N TRP A 175 -9.67 2.55 -13.73
CA TRP A 175 -8.24 2.71 -13.99
C TRP A 175 -7.90 2.39 -15.46
N GLN A 176 -8.46 1.30 -16.01
CA GLN A 176 -8.26 0.93 -17.43
C GLN A 176 -9.04 1.81 -18.42
N ASN A 177 -10.16 2.40 -18.01
CA ASN A 177 -11.02 3.22 -18.88
C ASN A 177 -11.24 4.61 -18.23
N PRO A 178 -10.21 5.47 -18.19
CA PRO A 178 -10.30 6.76 -17.50
C PRO A 178 -11.39 7.68 -18.05
N GLU A 179 -11.69 7.59 -19.35
CA GLU A 179 -12.70 8.36 -20.07
C GLU A 179 -14.14 8.02 -19.66
N LEU A 180 -14.36 6.85 -19.08
CA LEU A 180 -15.68 6.40 -18.61
C LEU A 180 -15.96 6.80 -17.16
N LYS A 181 -15.02 7.49 -16.50
CA LYS A 181 -15.19 7.92 -15.11
C LYS A 181 -16.37 8.89 -15.00
N PRO A 182 -17.38 8.60 -14.15
CA PRO A 182 -18.54 9.47 -13.99
C PRO A 182 -18.20 10.80 -13.31
N TYR A 183 -17.12 10.83 -12.53
CA TYR A 183 -16.61 11.99 -11.81
C TYR A 183 -15.09 12.03 -11.93
N GLU A 184 -14.49 13.23 -11.87
CA GLU A 184 -13.03 13.43 -11.79
C GLU A 184 -12.50 13.06 -10.39
N MET A 185 -12.69 11.81 -10.00
CA MET A 185 -12.27 11.26 -8.72
C MET A 185 -11.29 10.12 -8.94
N HIS A 186 -10.49 9.87 -7.91
CA HIS A 186 -9.61 8.71 -7.87
C HIS A 186 -10.42 7.41 -7.99
N GLU A 187 -9.97 6.48 -8.82
CA GLU A 187 -10.62 5.21 -9.12
C GLU A 187 -10.94 4.38 -7.87
N GLY A 188 -10.07 4.42 -6.86
CA GLY A 188 -10.32 3.77 -5.57
C GLY A 188 -11.53 4.32 -4.82
N ILE A 189 -11.81 5.63 -4.93
CA ILE A 189 -13.00 6.24 -4.32
C ILE A 189 -14.26 5.77 -5.05
N LEU A 190 -14.22 5.70 -6.39
CA LEU A 190 -15.32 5.13 -7.19
C LEU A 190 -15.56 3.66 -6.81
N GLY A 191 -14.49 2.89 -6.57
CA GLY A 191 -14.56 1.55 -6.02
C GLY A 191 -15.26 1.50 -4.66
N LEU A 192 -14.93 2.41 -3.75
CA LEU A 192 -15.56 2.48 -2.42
C LEU A 192 -17.05 2.80 -2.48
N ILE A 193 -17.47 3.65 -3.42
CA ILE A 193 -18.88 3.99 -3.64
C ILE A 193 -19.69 2.74 -4.00
N VAL A 194 -19.09 1.76 -4.69
CA VAL A 194 -19.74 0.47 -4.98
C VAL A 194 -19.55 -0.52 -3.84
N HIS A 195 -18.34 -0.60 -3.27
CA HIS A 195 -18.00 -1.53 -2.21
C HIS A 195 -18.95 -1.41 -1.03
N ILE A 196 -19.10 -0.22 -0.45
CA ILE A 196 -19.81 -0.03 0.82
C ILE A 196 -21.29 -0.45 0.69
N PRO A 197 -22.06 0.01 -0.31
CA PRO A 197 -23.43 -0.47 -0.52
C PRO A 197 -23.51 -1.98 -0.78
N THR A 198 -22.59 -2.56 -1.55
CA THR A 198 -22.59 -4.01 -1.80
C THR A 198 -22.33 -4.79 -0.52
N LEU A 199 -21.36 -4.37 0.29
CA LEU A 199 -21.05 -4.97 1.58
C LEU A 199 -22.25 -4.91 2.52
N VAL A 200 -22.88 -3.74 2.62
CA VAL A 200 -24.03 -3.53 3.50
C VAL A 200 -25.24 -4.32 3.01
N GLY A 201 -25.59 -4.18 1.73
CA GLY A 201 -26.76 -4.83 1.13
C GLY A 201 -26.69 -6.35 1.19
N ILE A 202 -25.56 -6.94 0.81
CA ILE A 202 -25.40 -8.40 0.83
C ILE A 202 -25.32 -8.91 2.27
N SER A 203 -24.68 -8.19 3.18
CA SER A 203 -24.67 -8.59 4.59
C SER A 203 -26.08 -8.59 5.18
N LEU A 204 -26.93 -7.63 4.84
CA LEU A 204 -28.31 -7.59 5.34
C LEU A 204 -29.20 -8.70 4.78
N VAL A 205 -28.98 -9.13 3.54
CA VAL A 205 -29.81 -10.15 2.85
C VAL A 205 -29.31 -11.58 3.11
N THR A 206 -28.05 -11.75 3.49
CA THR A 206 -27.48 -13.08 3.81
C THR A 206 -27.63 -13.44 5.30
N SER A 207 -27.52 -14.73 5.61
CA SER A 207 -27.57 -15.23 6.99
C SER A 207 -26.54 -14.55 7.87
N ALA A 208 -26.97 -14.09 9.05
CA ALA A 208 -26.06 -13.56 10.06
C ALA A 208 -25.04 -14.61 10.49
N GLN A 209 -23.87 -14.15 10.94
CA GLN A 209 -22.87 -15.02 11.57
C GLN A 209 -23.44 -15.59 12.87
N GLU A 210 -22.98 -16.78 13.25
CA GLU A 210 -23.43 -17.44 14.48
C GLU A 210 -23.11 -16.57 15.70
N ALA A 211 -24.07 -16.49 16.64
CA ALA A 211 -23.93 -15.66 17.83
C ALA A 211 -22.71 -16.05 18.68
N GLU A 212 -22.43 -17.36 18.80
CA GLU A 212 -21.26 -17.87 19.52
C GLU A 212 -19.94 -17.41 18.89
N HIS A 213 -19.89 -17.24 17.57
CA HIS A 213 -18.71 -16.68 16.90
C HIS A 213 -18.57 -15.19 17.22
N LEU A 214 -19.67 -14.43 17.18
CA LEU A 214 -19.65 -12.99 17.45
C LEU A 214 -19.27 -12.66 18.89
N GLU A 215 -19.73 -13.45 19.87
CA GLU A 215 -19.39 -13.27 21.30
C GLU A 215 -17.88 -13.40 21.57
N LYS A 216 -17.11 -14.10 20.73
CA LYS A 216 -15.65 -14.22 20.87
C LYS A 216 -14.90 -12.93 20.51
N PHE A 217 -15.51 -12.05 19.72
CA PHE A 217 -14.86 -10.83 19.19
C PHE A 217 -15.54 -9.55 19.62
N PHE A 218 -16.80 -9.61 20.03
CA PHE A 218 -17.62 -8.47 20.42
C PHE A 218 -18.14 -8.66 21.85
N ASP A 219 -17.29 -8.34 22.82
CA ASP A 219 -17.68 -8.17 24.24
C ASP A 219 -18.78 -7.09 24.40
#